data_AF-A0A534QLE1-F1
#
_entry.id   AF-A0A534QLE1-F1
#
_cell.length_a   1.000
_cell.length_b   1.000
_cell.length_c   1.000
_cell.angle_alpha   90.00
_cell.angle_beta   90.00
_cell.angle_gamma   90.00
#
_symmetry.space_group_name_H-M   'P 1'
#
loop_
_entity.id
_entity.type
_entity.pdbx_description
1 polymer ?
#
loop_
_entity_poly.entity_id
_entity_poly.type
_entity_poly.pdbx_seq_one_letter_code
_entity_poly.pdbx_strand_id
1 'polypeptide(L)'
;MRDHLADLEPEALLPPQFFGSPPLTFQPEKRLMLAVLEQALATLGRCAHAPGGHGRHLVREVERWVASTDTRWPFAFQNICDTLGVDAGYIRAGIVRWRRRQDGAPPSADPRFRVRRTASG
;
A
#
# COMPACT_ATOMS: atom_id res chain seq x y z
N MET A 1 10.28 17.96 -43.88
CA MET A 1 9.40 18.80 -43.04
C MET A 1 8.71 17.93 -41.99
N ARG A 2 9.31 17.86 -40.79
CA ARG A 2 8.69 17.76 -39.46
C ARG A 2 9.75 17.29 -38.46
N ASP A 3 10.47 18.27 -37.93
CA ASP A 3 11.31 18.16 -36.74
C ASP A 3 10.44 17.79 -35.54
N HIS A 4 10.61 16.57 -35.04
CA HIS A 4 10.00 16.09 -33.79
C HIS A 4 10.91 16.32 -32.57
N LEU A 5 11.80 17.32 -32.62
CA LEU A 5 12.78 17.62 -31.56
C LEU A 5 12.42 18.85 -30.71
N ALA A 6 11.17 19.32 -30.73
CA ALA A 6 10.75 20.52 -29.99
C ALA A 6 10.15 20.26 -28.59
N ASP A 7 9.97 19.00 -28.17
CA ASP A 7 9.37 18.69 -26.85
C ASP A 7 10.39 18.29 -25.76
N LEU A 8 11.68 18.50 -26.01
CA LEU A 8 12.72 18.42 -24.98
C LEU A 8 13.22 19.83 -24.66
N GLU A 9 12.31 20.70 -24.23
CA GLU A 9 12.75 21.85 -23.44
C GLU A 9 13.52 21.30 -22.24
N PRO A 10 14.81 21.64 -22.09
CA PRO A 10 15.57 21.20 -20.94
C PRO A 10 14.91 21.84 -19.73
N GLU A 11 14.19 21.03 -18.95
CA GLU A 11 13.73 21.36 -17.60
C GLU A 11 14.86 22.15 -16.94
N ALA A 12 14.63 23.44 -16.70
CA ALA A 12 15.68 24.34 -16.25
C ALA A 12 16.33 23.72 -15.00
N LEU A 13 17.54 23.20 -15.16
CA LEU A 13 18.31 22.56 -14.11
C LEU A 13 18.78 23.66 -13.15
N LEU A 14 17.86 24.10 -12.28
CA LEU A 14 18.21 24.99 -11.20
C LEU A 14 19.17 24.25 -10.27
N PRO A 15 20.11 24.98 -9.66
CA PRO A 15 20.94 24.40 -8.61
C PRO A 15 20.04 23.80 -7.51
N PRO A 16 20.40 22.62 -6.94
CA PRO A 16 19.55 21.87 -6.00
C PRO A 16 19.09 22.69 -4.78
N GLN A 17 19.83 23.75 -4.43
CA GLN A 17 19.48 24.71 -3.38
C GLN A 17 18.24 25.58 -3.65
N PHE A 18 17.72 25.60 -4.89
CA PHE A 18 16.58 26.43 -5.29
C PHE A 18 15.26 25.67 -5.40
N PHE A 19 15.28 24.34 -5.39
CA PHE A 19 14.05 23.59 -5.31
C PHE A 19 13.52 23.69 -3.88
N GLY A 20 12.25 24.08 -3.72
CA GLY A 20 11.49 23.72 -2.52
C GLY A 20 11.40 22.20 -2.36
N SER A 21 10.44 21.65 -1.63
CA SER A 21 10.25 20.19 -1.69
C SER A 21 9.87 19.80 -3.13
N PRO A 22 10.72 19.07 -3.88
CA PRO A 22 10.44 18.77 -5.28
C PRO A 22 9.15 17.93 -5.37
N PRO A 23 8.39 17.99 -6.47
CA PRO A 23 7.29 17.05 -6.69
C PRO A 23 7.80 15.62 -6.53
N LEU A 24 6.96 14.70 -6.01
CA LEU A 24 7.34 13.29 -5.87
C LEU A 24 7.84 12.68 -7.19
N THR A 25 7.34 13.15 -8.34
CA THR A 25 7.83 12.79 -9.68
C THR A 25 9.34 12.89 -9.83
N PHE A 26 9.97 13.89 -9.20
CA PHE A 26 11.41 14.16 -9.23
C PHE A 26 12.19 13.49 -8.07
N GLN A 27 11.51 12.73 -7.20
CA GLN A 27 12.10 12.00 -6.08
C GLN A 27 11.74 10.52 -6.20
N PRO A 28 12.43 9.75 -7.08
CA PRO A 28 12.08 8.37 -7.39
C PRO A 28 12.05 7.46 -6.15
N GLU A 29 12.89 7.73 -5.15
CA GLU A 29 12.91 7.02 -3.87
C GLU A 29 11.61 7.26 -3.10
N LYS A 30 11.15 8.51 -2.98
CA LYS A 30 9.89 8.84 -2.29
C LYS A 30 8.68 8.24 -3.00
N ARG A 31 8.71 8.19 -4.33
CA ARG A 31 7.67 7.48 -5.12
C ARG A 31 7.64 5.99 -4.81
N LEU A 32 8.80 5.35 -4.73
CA LEU A 32 8.87 3.95 -4.37
C LEU A 32 8.36 3.73 -2.93
N MET A 33 8.72 4.60 -1.98
CA MET A 33 8.23 4.54 -0.61
C MET A 33 6.69 4.67 -0.53
N LEU A 34 6.11 5.61 -1.29
CA LEU A 34 4.66 5.75 -1.39
C LEU A 34 4.03 4.48 -1.98
N ALA A 35 4.58 3.95 -3.07
CA ALA A 35 4.09 2.72 -3.68
C ALA A 35 4.14 1.54 -2.70
N VAL A 36 5.22 1.40 -1.92
CA VAL A 36 5.34 0.36 -0.87
C VAL A 36 4.24 0.51 0.17
N LEU A 37 4.00 1.73 0.65
CA LEU A 37 2.94 2.01 1.63
C LEU A 37 1.54 1.71 1.06
N GLU A 38 1.26 2.15 -0.17
CA GLU A 38 -0.01 1.89 -0.84
C GLU A 38 -0.25 0.40 -1.07
N GLN A 39 0.77 -0.35 -1.48
CA GLN A 39 0.66 -1.81 -1.66
C GLN A 39 0.38 -2.53 -0.33
N ALA A 40 1.02 -2.10 0.76
CA ALA A 40 0.77 -2.65 2.10
C ALA A 40 -0.69 -2.41 2.54
N LEU A 41 -1.20 -1.18 2.39
CA LEU A 41 -2.58 -0.84 2.74
C LEU A 41 -3.60 -1.53 1.83
N ALA A 42 -3.32 -1.62 0.52
CA ALA A 42 -4.18 -2.33 -0.42
C ALA A 42 -4.26 -3.84 -0.11
N THR A 43 -3.19 -4.43 0.43
CA THR A 43 -3.17 -5.83 0.88
C THR A 43 -4.17 -6.07 2.01
N LEU A 44 -4.30 -5.14 2.96
CA LEU A 44 -5.32 -5.23 4.02
C LEU A 44 -6.74 -5.26 3.42
N GLY A 45 -7.03 -4.38 2.46
CA GLY A 45 -8.33 -4.33 1.79
C GLY A 45 -8.65 -5.60 0.98
N ARG A 46 -7.71 -6.07 0.15
CA ARG A 46 -7.91 -7.26 -0.70
C ARG A 46 -8.06 -8.55 0.12
N CYS A 47 -7.33 -8.67 1.22
CA CYS A 47 -7.32 -9.89 2.03
C CYS A 47 -8.36 -9.88 3.17
N ALA A 48 -9.15 -8.80 3.28
CA ALA A 48 -10.22 -8.62 4.26
C ALA A 48 -11.18 -9.82 4.39
N HIS A 49 -11.48 -10.50 3.27
CA HIS A 49 -12.40 -11.64 3.20
C HIS A 49 -11.77 -12.88 2.54
N ALA A 50 -10.44 -12.93 2.43
CA ALA A 50 -9.79 -14.03 1.72
C ALA A 50 -10.03 -15.38 2.44
N PRO A 51 -10.66 -16.38 1.80
CA PRO A 51 -11.03 -17.64 2.44
C PRO A 51 -9.84 -18.60 2.70
N GLY A 52 -8.60 -18.19 2.38
CA GLY A 52 -7.41 -19.04 2.43
C GLY A 52 -6.28 -18.52 3.33
N GLY A 53 -5.34 -19.41 3.67
CA GLY A 53 -4.19 -19.11 4.54
C GLY A 53 -3.22 -18.08 3.97
N HIS A 54 -3.07 -18.02 2.64
CA HIS A 54 -2.16 -17.08 1.97
C HIS A 54 -2.52 -15.61 2.23
N GLY A 55 -3.80 -15.24 2.11
CA GLY A 55 -4.25 -13.87 2.39
C GLY A 55 -4.03 -13.46 3.85
N ARG A 56 -4.27 -14.39 4.78
CA ARG A 56 -3.99 -14.17 6.22
C ARG A 56 -2.51 -14.01 6.49
N HIS A 57 -1.65 -14.74 5.79
CA HIS A 57 -0.20 -14.61 5.90
C HIS A 57 0.26 -13.21 5.47
N LEU A 58 -0.17 -12.74 4.30
CA LEU A 58 0.17 -11.41 3.79
C LEU A 58 -0.28 -10.28 4.73
N VAL A 59 -1.50 -10.38 5.28
CA VAL A 59 -1.99 -9.41 6.29
C VAL A 59 -1.09 -9.40 7.52
N ARG A 60 -0.70 -10.57 8.03
CA ARG A 60 0.22 -10.67 9.18
C ARG A 60 1.61 -10.10 8.88
N GLU A 61 2.10 -10.23 7.65
CA GLU A 61 3.35 -9.60 7.24
C GLU A 61 3.25 -8.07 7.26
N VAL A 62 2.18 -7.51 6.70
CA VAL A 62 1.93 -6.07 6.76
C VAL A 62 1.80 -5.58 8.21
N GLU A 63 1.02 -6.29 9.04
CA GLU A 63 0.84 -5.94 10.45
C GLU A 63 2.18 -5.94 11.20
N ARG A 64 3.03 -6.96 10.99
CA ARG A 64 4.37 -7.04 11.59
C ARG A 64 5.27 -5.90 11.12
N TRP A 65 5.26 -5.60 9.83
CA TRP A 65 6.06 -4.51 9.27
C TRP A 65 5.65 -3.15 9.83
N VAL A 66 4.34 -2.86 9.93
CA VAL A 66 3.82 -1.60 10.48
C VAL A 66 4.05 -1.48 12.00
N ALA A 67 3.98 -2.60 12.73
CA ALA A 67 4.26 -2.64 14.15
C ALA A 67 5.76 -2.49 14.48
N SER A 68 6.64 -2.74 13.52
CA SER A 68 8.08 -2.60 13.69
C SER A 68 8.46 -1.15 14.01
N THR A 69 9.41 -1.00 14.93
CA THR A 69 10.07 0.27 15.27
C THR A 69 11.48 0.35 14.67
N ASP A 70 11.83 -0.58 13.77
CA ASP A 70 13.13 -0.57 13.10
C ASP A 70 13.26 0.67 12.20
N THR A 71 14.44 1.28 12.19
CA THR A 71 14.80 2.44 11.37
C THR A 71 16.09 2.21 10.57
N ARG A 72 16.67 1.01 10.63
CA ARG A 72 17.95 0.69 9.97
C ARG A 72 17.82 0.50 8.46
N TRP A 73 16.64 0.11 7.97
CA TRP A 73 16.37 -0.11 6.55
C TRP A 73 15.61 1.08 5.92
N PRO A 74 15.96 1.53 4.70
CA PRO A 74 15.30 2.66 4.05
C PRO A 74 13.77 2.52 3.92
N PHE A 75 13.28 1.29 3.74
CA PHE A 75 11.85 0.97 3.61
C PHE A 75 11.22 0.42 4.90
N ALA A 76 11.87 0.66 6.04
CA ALA A 76 11.21 0.45 7.31
C ALA A 76 10.00 1.40 7.41
N PHE A 77 8.89 0.91 7.99
CA PHE A 77 7.64 1.66 8.08
C PHE A 77 7.83 3.06 8.67
N GLN A 78 8.61 3.17 9.75
CA GLN A 78 8.90 4.45 10.40
C GLN A 78 9.61 5.43 9.45
N ASN A 79 10.65 4.97 8.75
CA ASN A 79 11.40 5.79 7.80
C ASN A 79 10.53 6.25 6.62
N ILE A 80 9.62 5.39 6.13
CA ILE A 80 8.66 5.76 5.09
C ILE A 80 7.73 6.86 5.58
N CYS A 81 7.15 6.69 6.77
CA CYS A 81 6.26 7.70 7.38
C CYS A 81 6.98 9.04 7.56
N ASP A 82 8.18 9.03 8.12
CA ASP A 82 8.97 10.23 8.36
C ASP A 82 9.34 10.94 7.04
N THR A 83 9.73 10.17 6.02
CA THR A 83 10.13 10.72 4.70
C THR A 83 8.94 11.28 3.91
N LEU A 84 7.77 10.67 4.04
CA LEU A 84 6.54 11.11 3.37
C LEU A 84 5.75 12.16 4.18
N GLY A 85 6.16 12.46 5.41
CA GLY A 85 5.44 13.37 6.31
C GLY A 85 4.09 12.80 6.80
N VAL A 86 3.96 11.48 6.88
CA VAL A 86 2.75 10.78 7.34
C VAL A 86 2.90 10.39 8.80
N ASP A 87 1.87 10.62 9.60
CA ASP A 87 1.85 10.18 11.00
C ASP A 87 1.77 8.64 11.10
N ALA A 88 2.87 8.02 11.54
CA ALA A 88 2.98 6.58 11.74
C ALA A 88 1.98 6.05 12.79
N GLY A 89 1.72 6.81 13.85
CA GLY A 89 0.74 6.48 14.89
C GLY A 89 -0.69 6.49 14.36
N TYR A 90 -1.02 7.45 13.49
CA TYR A 90 -2.32 7.51 12.82
C TYR A 90 -2.59 6.26 11.97
N ILE A 91 -1.61 5.86 11.16
CA ILE A 91 -1.71 4.66 10.31
C ILE A 91 -1.85 3.39 11.18
N ARG A 92 -1.00 3.24 12.21
CA ARG A 92 -1.07 2.12 13.17
C ARG A 92 -2.46 2.02 13.81
N ALA A 93 -2.98 3.14 14.32
CA ALA A 93 -4.31 3.20 14.92
C ALA A 93 -5.41 2.86 13.89
N GLY A 94 -5.25 3.30 12.64
CA GLY A 94 -6.13 2.95 11.52
C GLY A 94 -6.22 1.44 11.29
N ILE A 95 -5.08 0.76 11.24
CA ILE A 95 -5.00 -0.70 11.03
C ILE A 95 -5.61 -1.45 12.21
N VAL A 96 -5.35 -1.03 13.45
CA VAL A 96 -5.97 -1.65 14.64
C VAL A 96 -7.50 -1.52 14.60
N ARG A 97 -8.02 -0.34 14.25
CA ARG A 97 -9.48 -0.13 14.09
C ARG A 97 -10.05 -0.99 12.97
N TRP A 98 -9.34 -1.07 11.83
CA TRP A 98 -9.72 -1.93 10.72
C TRP A 98 -9.80 -3.39 11.17
N ARG A 99 -8.78 -3.90 11.88
CA ARG A 99 -8.73 -5.28 12.34
C ARG A 99 -9.90 -5.66 13.24
N ARG A 100 -10.23 -4.80 14.21
CA ARG A 100 -11.39 -5.00 15.09
C ARG A 100 -12.71 -5.13 14.33
N ARG A 101 -12.88 -4.38 13.22
CA ARG A 101 -14.08 -4.50 12.37
C ARG A 101 -14.13 -5.84 11.65
N GLN A 102 -12.99 -6.36 11.22
CA GLN A 102 -12.91 -7.66 10.57
C GLN A 102 -13.18 -8.81 11.54
N ASP A 103 -12.64 -8.74 12.76
CA ASP A 103 -12.86 -9.77 13.78
C ASP A 103 -14.32 -9.77 14.32
N GLY A 104 -15.00 -8.62 14.28
CA GLY A 104 -16.41 -8.49 14.65
C GLY A 104 -17.41 -8.70 13.50
N ALA A 105 -16.95 -8.80 12.25
CA ALA A 105 -17.80 -9.13 11.12
C ALA A 105 -18.13 -10.63 11.17
N PRO A 106 -19.40 -11.04 11.08
CA PRO A 106 -19.73 -12.46 10.95
C PRO A 106 -18.98 -13.01 9.72
N PRO A 107 -18.33 -14.18 9.80
CA PRO A 107 -17.71 -14.79 8.63
C PRO A 107 -18.80 -14.85 7.57
N SER A 108 -18.55 -14.23 6.41
CA SER A 108 -19.57 -14.08 5.39
C SER A 108 -20.25 -15.44 5.22
N ALA A 109 -21.58 -15.44 5.34
CA ALA A 109 -22.37 -16.64 5.17
C ALA A 109 -22.03 -17.17 3.78
N ASP A 110 -21.19 -18.19 3.74
CA ASP A 110 -20.82 -18.93 2.55
C ASP A 110 -22.13 -19.24 1.82
N PRO A 111 -22.43 -18.61 0.66
CA PRO A 111 -23.52 -19.09 -0.14
C PRO A 111 -22.97 -20.39 -0.70
N ARG A 112 -23.17 -21.47 0.08
CA ARG A 112 -22.99 -22.83 -0.38
C ARG A 112 -23.86 -22.93 -1.61
N PHE A 113 -23.26 -22.72 -2.78
CA PHE A 113 -23.87 -22.99 -4.06
C PHE A 113 -24.11 -24.48 -4.05
N ARG A 114 -25.30 -24.86 -3.59
CA ARG A 114 -25.78 -26.22 -3.58
C ARG A 114 -26.07 -26.52 -5.04
N VAL A 115 -25.05 -26.99 -5.75
CA VAL A 115 -25.20 -27.55 -7.09
C VAL A 115 -26.15 -28.73 -6.95
N ARG A 116 -27.43 -28.50 -7.24
CA ARG A 116 -28.41 -29.56 -7.40
C ARG A 116 -28.05 -30.27 -8.71
N ARG A 117 -27.37 -31.42 -8.61
CA ARG A 117 -27.39 -32.38 -9.71
C ARG A 117 -28.82 -32.90 -9.80
N THR A 118 -29.57 -32.42 -10.79
CA THR A 118 -30.77 -33.11 -11.23
C THR A 118 -30.30 -34.29 -12.07
N ALA A 119 -30.37 -35.49 -11.51
CA ALA A 119 -30.50 -36.70 -12.32
C ALA A 119 -31.94 -36.76 -12.86
N SER A 120 -32.12 -37.59 -13.90
CA SER A 120 -33.37 -37.99 -14.58
C SER A 120 -33.63 -37.22 -15.88
N GLY A 121 -33.79 -37.87 -17.03
CA GLY A 121 -33.86 -39.28 -17.37
C GLY A 121 -33.98 -39.44 -18.89
#